data_AF-A0A962CJV4-F1
#
_entry.id   AF-A0A962CJV4-F1
#
_cell.length_a   1.000
_cell.length_b   1.000
_cell.length_c   1.000
_cell.angle_alpha   90.00
_cell.angle_beta   90.00
_cell.angle_gamma   90.00
#
_symmetry.space_group_name_H-M   'P 1'
#
loop_
_entity.id
_entity.type
_entity.pdbx_description
1 polymer ?
#
loop_
_entity_poly.entity_id
_entity_poly.type
_entity_poly.pdbx_seq_one_letter_code
_entity_poly.pdbx_strand_id
1 'polypeptide(L)'
;EECLADIRKAFSIASSRNFDQDPRFGVCVLSEIASRALSPAVNDPGTAIDILSRGARMLALWSDHYPDSPDRSRQDEIHFPNVHVPPVELEELFDDFFIPIARDGAGLVEVGIHLQKMLQTLACLGDERYRKAAARHSSQALARAELVLKMTDDLVRIQQSAARVAKAAQS
;
A
#
# COMPACT_ATOMS: atom_id res chain seq x y z
N GLU A 1 33.06 29.72 -3.22
CA GLU A 1 33.04 28.62 -2.23
C GLU A 1 31.77 28.60 -1.39
N GLU A 2 31.23 29.75 -1.01
CA GLU A 2 29.98 29.89 -0.25
C GLU A 2 28.76 29.26 -0.94
N CYS A 3 28.54 29.52 -2.23
CA CYS A 3 27.46 28.91 -3.02
C CYS A 3 27.50 27.36 -3.04
N LEU A 4 28.69 26.75 -3.10
CA LEU A 4 28.83 25.30 -3.04
C LEU A 4 28.52 24.75 -1.65
N ALA A 5 28.84 25.50 -0.59
CA ALA A 5 28.51 25.13 0.78
C ALA A 5 26.98 25.19 1.01
N ASP A 6 26.31 26.19 0.45
CA ASP A 6 24.86 26.34 0.56
C ASP A 6 24.10 25.28 -0.24
N ILE A 7 24.56 24.94 -1.45
CA ILE A 7 24.01 23.82 -2.21
C ILE A 7 24.18 22.50 -1.44
N ARG A 8 25.34 22.24 -0.83
CA ARG A 8 25.55 21.02 -0.04
C ARG A 8 24.61 20.91 1.16
N LYS A 9 24.27 22.03 1.81
CA LYS A 9 23.31 22.05 2.93
C LYS A 9 21.87 21.78 2.49
N ALA A 10 21.56 21.95 1.21
CA ALA A 10 20.23 21.63 0.66
C ALA A 10 20.00 20.12 0.46
N PHE A 11 21.04 19.29 0.55
CA PHE A 11 20.94 17.83 0.41
C PHE A 11 21.24 17.13 1.73
N SER A 12 20.35 16.23 2.15
CA SER A 12 20.57 15.35 3.30
C SER A 12 21.19 14.03 2.85
N ILE A 13 22.47 13.81 3.14
CA ILE A 13 23.15 12.53 2.88
C ILE A 13 23.28 11.80 4.22
N ALA A 14 22.56 10.68 4.36
CA ALA A 14 22.59 9.84 5.56
C ALA A 14 22.84 8.37 5.20
N SER A 15 23.32 7.58 6.17
CA SER A 15 23.57 6.14 6.00
C SER A 15 22.31 5.28 6.03
N SER A 16 21.15 5.87 6.34
CA SER A 16 19.85 5.19 6.43
C SER A 16 18.76 6.02 5.77
N ARG A 17 17.73 5.32 5.26
CA ARG A 17 16.49 5.97 4.79
C ARG A 17 15.82 6.70 5.93
N ASN A 18 15.19 7.84 5.61
CA ASN A 18 14.40 8.62 6.53
C ASN A 18 13.06 8.99 5.86
N PHE A 19 12.05 9.30 6.66
CA PHE A 19 10.71 9.58 6.16
C PHE A 19 10.61 10.91 5.41
N ASP A 20 11.47 11.87 5.74
CA ASP A 20 11.46 13.21 5.13
C ASP A 20 12.02 13.22 3.70
N GLN A 21 12.79 12.20 3.33
CA GLN A 21 13.46 12.08 2.03
C GLN A 21 12.92 10.91 1.20
N ASP A 22 12.21 9.95 1.82
CA ASP A 22 11.60 8.82 1.14
C ASP A 22 10.17 8.59 1.67
N PRO A 23 9.14 9.15 1.00
CA PRO A 23 7.74 8.95 1.39
C PRO A 23 7.28 7.49 1.29
N ARG A 24 7.94 6.65 0.46
CA ARG A 24 7.63 5.21 0.36
C ARG A 24 8.15 4.44 1.59
N PHE A 25 9.19 4.95 2.25
CA PHE A 25 9.80 4.27 3.40
C PHE A 25 8.81 4.04 4.54
N GLY A 26 7.87 4.96 4.77
CA GLY A 26 6.78 4.77 5.74
C GLY A 26 5.93 3.53 5.45
N VAL A 27 5.64 3.30 4.17
CA VAL A 27 4.86 2.15 3.70
C VAL A 27 5.64 0.85 3.89
N CYS A 28 6.93 0.85 3.55
CA CYS A 28 7.81 -0.29 3.79
C CYS A 28 7.85 -0.66 5.28
N VAL A 29 8.00 0.32 6.17
CA VAL A 29 8.05 0.08 7.63
C VAL A 29 6.74 -0.54 8.13
N LEU A 30 5.58 -0.05 7.68
CA LEU A 30 4.29 -0.66 8.04
C LEU A 30 4.22 -2.12 7.57
N SER A 31 4.61 -2.38 6.33
CA SER A 31 4.66 -3.73 5.75
C SER A 31 5.59 -4.67 6.53
N GLU A 32 6.76 -4.18 6.96
CA GLU A 32 7.71 -4.92 7.80
C GLU A 32 7.15 -5.24 9.19
N ILE A 33 6.40 -4.31 9.81
CA ILE A 33 5.73 -4.55 11.10
C ILE A 33 4.70 -5.67 10.96
N ALA A 34 3.85 -5.60 9.93
CA ALA A 34 2.88 -6.66 9.65
C ALA A 34 3.56 -8.00 9.37
N SER A 35 4.58 -8.01 8.52
CA SER A 35 5.34 -9.23 8.17
C SER A 35 6.04 -9.84 9.39
N ARG A 36 6.58 -9.01 10.29
CA ARG A 36 7.18 -9.48 11.55
C ARG A 36 6.13 -10.09 12.47
N ALA A 37 4.94 -9.48 12.56
CA ALA A 37 3.83 -10.03 13.34
C ALA A 37 3.36 -11.40 12.79
N LEU A 38 3.38 -11.58 11.47
CA LEU A 38 3.02 -12.83 10.79
C LEU A 38 4.13 -13.90 10.83
N SER A 39 5.33 -13.56 11.27
CA SER A 39 6.44 -14.51 11.31
C SER A 39 6.13 -15.71 12.24
N PRO A 40 6.69 -16.90 11.97
CA PRO A 40 6.45 -18.09 12.79
C PRO A 40 6.80 -17.91 14.29
N ALA A 41 7.71 -16.99 14.61
CA ALA A 41 8.13 -16.72 15.97
C ALA A 41 7.13 -15.85 16.75
N VAL A 42 6.40 -14.96 16.07
CA VAL A 42 5.46 -14.02 16.72
C VAL A 42 4.02 -14.50 16.59
N ASN A 43 3.61 -14.92 15.39
CA ASN A 43 2.28 -15.46 15.09
C ASN A 43 1.11 -14.60 15.64
N ASP A 44 1.17 -13.29 15.37
CA ASP A 44 0.15 -12.31 15.75
C ASP A 44 -0.58 -11.75 14.50
N PRO A 45 -1.61 -12.45 14.00
CA PRO A 45 -2.42 -11.96 12.88
C PRO A 45 -3.21 -10.69 13.22
N GLY A 46 -3.48 -10.42 14.50
CA GLY A 46 -4.23 -9.24 14.94
C GLY A 46 -3.50 -7.95 14.62
N THR A 47 -2.20 -7.90 14.90
CA THR A 47 -1.35 -6.75 14.53
C THR A 47 -1.30 -6.55 13.01
N ALA A 48 -1.16 -7.63 12.22
CA ALA A 48 -1.13 -7.51 10.76
C ALA A 48 -2.45 -6.96 10.19
N ILE A 49 -3.59 -7.37 10.74
CA ILE A 49 -4.93 -6.87 10.39
C ILE A 49 -5.08 -5.38 10.72
N ASP A 50 -4.59 -4.93 11.88
CA ASP A 50 -4.59 -3.51 12.23
C ASP A 50 -3.73 -2.68 11.27
N ILE A 51 -2.52 -3.18 10.94
CA ILE A 51 -1.63 -2.53 9.97
C ILE A 51 -2.29 -2.45 8.58
N LEU A 52 -2.90 -3.52 8.08
CA LEU A 52 -3.66 -3.50 6.81
C LEU A 52 -4.71 -2.39 6.80
N SER A 53 -5.43 -2.22 7.91
CA SER A 53 -6.45 -1.16 8.06
C SER A 53 -5.83 0.23 8.04
N ARG A 54 -4.69 0.43 8.70
CA ARG A 54 -3.96 1.70 8.74
C ARG A 54 -3.39 2.06 7.36
N GLY A 55 -2.75 1.11 6.69
CA GLY A 55 -2.20 1.32 5.36
C GLY A 55 -3.28 1.61 4.31
N ALA A 56 -4.42 0.92 4.37
CA ALA A 56 -5.55 1.23 3.50
C ALA A 56 -6.11 2.64 3.74
N ARG A 57 -6.23 3.08 5.00
CA ARG A 57 -6.62 4.47 5.31
C ARG A 57 -5.62 5.49 4.79
N MET A 58 -4.33 5.23 4.95
CA MET A 58 -3.27 6.10 4.43
C MET A 58 -3.33 6.21 2.90
N LEU A 59 -3.47 5.07 2.21
CA LEU A 59 -3.63 5.05 0.74
C LEU A 59 -4.92 5.75 0.30
N ALA A 60 -6.01 5.64 1.06
CA ALA A 60 -7.24 6.39 0.76
C ALA A 60 -7.04 7.91 0.92
N LEU A 61 -6.32 8.38 1.93
CA LEU A 61 -6.00 9.82 2.06
C LEU A 61 -5.07 10.30 0.93
N TRP A 62 -4.23 9.42 0.39
CA TRP A 62 -3.38 9.72 -0.75
C TRP A 62 -4.19 9.97 -2.04
N SER A 63 -5.36 9.35 -2.22
CA SER A 63 -6.18 9.58 -3.42
C SER A 63 -6.65 11.04 -3.54
N ASP A 64 -6.83 11.72 -2.41
CA ASP A 64 -7.31 13.11 -2.39
C ASP A 64 -6.25 14.13 -2.83
N HIS A 65 -4.97 13.74 -2.84
CA HIS A 65 -3.82 14.63 -3.05
C HIS A 65 -3.10 14.41 -4.39
N TYR A 66 -3.67 13.64 -5.30
CA TYR A 66 -3.07 13.44 -6.62
C TYR A 66 -3.17 14.74 -7.46
N PRO A 67 -2.13 15.13 -8.23
CA PRO A 67 -2.13 16.36 -9.04
C PRO A 67 -3.29 16.51 -10.04
N ASP A 68 -3.92 15.41 -10.45
CA ASP A 68 -5.11 15.41 -11.33
C ASP A 68 -6.45 15.44 -10.54
N SER A 69 -6.41 15.63 -9.23
CA SER A 69 -7.61 15.80 -8.42
C SER A 69 -8.41 17.00 -8.95
N PRO A 70 -9.73 16.83 -9.18
CA PRO A 70 -10.58 17.92 -9.68
C PRO A 70 -10.66 19.10 -8.71
N ASP A 71 -10.26 18.90 -7.45
CA ASP A 71 -10.15 19.93 -6.42
C ASP A 71 -8.85 20.76 -6.58
N ARG A 72 -8.81 21.61 -7.62
CA ARG A 72 -7.71 22.56 -7.84
C ARG A 72 -7.61 23.65 -6.77
N SER A 73 -8.57 23.71 -5.83
CA SER A 73 -8.57 24.72 -4.76
C SER A 73 -7.47 24.50 -3.72
N ARG A 74 -6.82 23.32 -3.73
CA ARG A 74 -5.67 22.97 -2.87
C ARG A 74 -4.33 22.96 -3.60
N GLN A 75 -4.21 23.65 -4.74
CA GLN A 75 -2.90 23.88 -5.33
C GLN A 75 -2.16 24.91 -4.48
N ASP A 76 -1.36 24.40 -3.54
CA ASP A 76 -0.42 25.22 -2.78
C ASP A 76 0.46 26.03 -3.74
N GLU A 77 0.85 27.24 -3.31
CA GLU A 77 1.74 28.08 -4.08
C GLU A 77 3.07 27.35 -4.33
N ILE A 78 3.40 27.11 -5.60
CA ILE A 78 4.64 26.43 -5.97
C ILE A 78 5.81 27.40 -5.80
N HIS A 79 6.48 27.35 -4.64
CA HIS A 79 7.60 28.24 -4.32
C HIS A 79 8.84 28.04 -5.21
N PHE A 80 9.04 26.83 -5.75
CA PHE A 80 10.26 26.45 -6.50
C PHE A 80 9.93 25.76 -7.84
N PRO A 81 9.52 26.51 -8.89
CA PRO A 81 8.97 25.94 -10.13
C PRO A 81 9.98 25.17 -10.99
N ASN A 82 11.29 25.33 -10.75
CA ASN A 82 12.35 24.66 -11.51
C ASN A 82 12.92 23.42 -10.80
N VAL A 83 12.34 23.02 -9.66
CA VAL A 83 12.76 21.84 -8.91
C VAL A 83 11.77 20.72 -9.19
N HIS A 84 12.27 19.62 -9.74
CA HIS A 84 11.46 18.45 -10.10
C HIS A 84 12.04 17.19 -9.48
N VAL A 85 11.15 16.31 -9.01
CA VAL A 85 11.48 14.97 -8.54
C VAL A 85 10.55 13.96 -9.22
N PRO A 86 10.99 12.70 -9.42
CA PRO A 86 10.09 11.65 -9.89
C PRO A 86 8.87 11.52 -8.98
N PRO A 87 7.66 11.33 -9.54
CA PRO A 87 6.47 11.09 -8.73
C PRO A 87 6.58 9.74 -8.01
N VAL A 88 5.90 9.63 -6.88
CA VAL A 88 5.68 8.33 -6.23
C VAL A 88 4.52 7.65 -6.93
N GLU A 89 4.80 6.51 -7.56
CA GLU A 89 3.79 5.76 -8.29
C GLU A 89 2.91 4.97 -7.34
N LEU A 90 1.58 5.04 -7.56
CA LEU A 90 0.60 4.34 -6.71
C LEU A 90 0.86 2.82 -6.70
N GLU A 91 1.22 2.27 -7.85
CA GLU A 91 1.47 0.85 -8.01
C GLU A 91 2.63 0.37 -7.13
N GLU A 92 3.68 1.19 -7.01
CA GLU A 92 4.84 0.89 -6.17
C GLU A 92 4.46 0.90 -4.68
N LEU A 93 3.62 1.85 -4.25
CA LEU A 93 3.10 1.88 -2.88
C LEU A 93 2.27 0.63 -2.57
N PHE A 94 1.46 0.17 -3.52
CA PHE A 94 0.69 -1.06 -3.36
C PHE A 94 1.62 -2.29 -3.29
N ASP A 95 2.63 -2.36 -4.16
CA ASP A 95 3.61 -3.47 -4.15
C ASP A 95 4.35 -3.52 -2.82
N ASP A 96 4.89 -2.39 -2.35
CA ASP A 96 5.64 -2.27 -1.10
C ASP A 96 4.76 -2.67 0.11
N PHE A 97 3.48 -2.33 0.09
CA PHE A 97 2.57 -2.59 1.19
C PHE A 97 1.96 -4.00 1.18
N PHE A 98 1.28 -4.37 0.10
CA PHE A 98 0.41 -5.55 0.09
C PHE A 98 1.16 -6.84 -0.23
N ILE A 99 2.22 -6.82 -1.05
CA ILE A 99 2.88 -8.05 -1.46
C ILE A 99 3.50 -8.81 -0.27
N PRO A 100 4.29 -8.17 0.62
CA PRO A 100 4.92 -8.88 1.74
C PRO A 100 3.86 -9.46 2.68
N ILE A 101 2.83 -8.67 3.01
CA ILE A 101 1.73 -9.11 3.89
C ILE A 101 0.94 -10.26 3.25
N ALA A 102 0.64 -10.18 1.96
CA ALA A 102 -0.07 -11.24 1.24
C ALA A 102 0.74 -12.54 1.16
N ARG A 103 2.07 -12.44 1.05
CA ARG A 103 2.98 -13.60 1.04
C ARG A 103 3.03 -14.24 2.42
N ASP A 104 3.30 -13.46 3.45
CA ASP A 104 3.55 -13.97 4.80
C ASP A 104 2.24 -14.40 5.48
N GLY A 105 1.12 -13.77 5.13
CA GLY A 105 -0.21 -14.10 5.62
C GLY A 105 -0.99 -15.10 4.77
N ALA A 106 -0.41 -15.68 3.71
CA ALA A 106 -1.12 -16.51 2.74
C ALA A 106 -1.86 -17.71 3.36
N GLY A 107 -1.31 -18.27 4.44
CA GLY A 107 -1.91 -19.40 5.16
C GLY A 107 -2.89 -19.01 6.27
N LEU A 108 -3.17 -17.72 6.47
CA LEU A 108 -4.01 -17.21 7.56
C LEU A 108 -5.28 -16.58 6.98
N VAL A 109 -6.41 -17.22 7.24
CA VAL A 109 -7.69 -16.96 6.57
C VAL A 109 -8.22 -15.58 6.94
N GLU A 110 -8.13 -15.21 8.21
CA GLU A 110 -8.52 -13.92 8.73
C GLU A 110 -7.71 -12.77 8.11
N VAL A 111 -6.41 -12.99 7.87
CA VAL A 111 -5.53 -12.01 7.20
C VAL A 111 -5.91 -11.89 5.73
N GLY A 112 -6.08 -13.03 5.04
CA GLY A 112 -6.50 -13.07 3.64
C GLY A 112 -7.85 -12.37 3.40
N ILE A 113 -8.87 -12.67 4.21
CA ILE A 113 -10.18 -12.00 4.13
C ILE A 113 -10.06 -10.49 4.37
N HIS A 114 -9.28 -10.09 5.38
CA HIS A 114 -9.15 -8.67 5.71
C HIS A 114 -8.38 -7.90 4.63
N LEU A 115 -7.33 -8.49 4.09
CA LEU A 115 -6.58 -7.94 2.95
C LEU A 115 -7.51 -7.71 1.76
N GLN A 116 -8.35 -8.68 1.40
CA GLN A 116 -9.32 -8.53 0.30
C GLN A 116 -10.32 -7.41 0.58
N LYS A 117 -10.80 -7.26 1.83
CA LYS A 117 -11.68 -6.14 2.20
C LYS A 117 -11.01 -4.78 2.05
N MET A 118 -9.74 -4.66 2.45
CA MET A 118 -9.00 -3.40 2.30
C MET A 118 -8.79 -3.05 0.82
N LEU A 119 -8.44 -4.02 -0.01
CA LEU A 119 -8.36 -3.81 -1.46
C LEU A 119 -9.72 -3.45 -2.07
N GLN A 120 -10.82 -4.04 -1.58
CA GLN A 120 -12.17 -3.66 -2.00
C GLN A 120 -12.45 -2.18 -1.68
N THR A 121 -12.14 -1.74 -0.45
CA THR A 121 -12.32 -0.34 -0.05
C THR A 121 -11.55 0.61 -0.96
N LEU A 122 -10.29 0.27 -1.27
CA LEU A 122 -9.47 1.08 -2.17
C LEU A 122 -10.02 1.08 -3.61
N ALA A 123 -10.51 -0.05 -4.12
CA ALA A 123 -11.15 -0.11 -5.42
C ALA A 123 -12.41 0.78 -5.51
N CYS A 124 -13.11 1.00 -4.40
CA CYS A 124 -14.31 1.84 -4.35
C CYS A 124 -14.04 3.35 -4.27
N LEU A 125 -12.79 3.82 -4.27
CA LEU A 125 -12.46 5.26 -4.22
C LEU A 125 -12.79 6.02 -5.50
N GLY A 126 -13.16 5.32 -6.59
CA GLY A 126 -13.62 5.93 -7.84
C GLY A 126 -12.51 6.33 -8.82
N ASP A 127 -11.24 6.11 -8.47
CA ASP A 127 -10.08 6.32 -9.35
C ASP A 127 -9.70 5.01 -10.06
N GLU A 128 -9.58 5.06 -11.39
CA GLU A 128 -9.20 3.94 -12.26
C GLU A 128 -7.87 3.28 -11.86
N ARG A 129 -6.91 4.06 -11.37
CA ARG A 129 -5.61 3.55 -10.93
C ARG A 129 -5.77 2.69 -9.68
N TYR A 130 -6.60 3.13 -8.74
CA TYR A 130 -6.92 2.35 -7.55
C TYR A 130 -7.69 1.09 -7.90
N ARG A 131 -8.66 1.14 -8.83
CA ARG A 131 -9.39 -0.05 -9.31
C ARG A 131 -8.43 -1.10 -9.90
N LYS A 132 -7.52 -0.69 -10.79
CA LYS A 132 -6.52 -1.56 -11.41
C LYS A 132 -5.55 -2.15 -10.39
N ALA A 133 -4.94 -1.30 -9.55
CA ALA A 133 -3.99 -1.74 -8.55
C ALA A 133 -4.64 -2.71 -7.56
N ALA A 134 -5.84 -2.38 -7.05
CA ALA A 134 -6.56 -3.24 -6.11
C ALA A 134 -6.94 -4.60 -6.72
N ALA A 135 -7.42 -4.62 -7.97
CA ALA A 135 -7.76 -5.86 -8.66
C ALA A 135 -6.52 -6.77 -8.85
N ARG A 136 -5.39 -6.20 -9.31
CA ARG A 136 -4.14 -6.97 -9.48
C ARG A 136 -3.69 -7.59 -8.17
N HIS A 137 -3.62 -6.79 -7.11
CA HIS A 137 -3.16 -7.25 -5.80
C HIS A 137 -4.13 -8.26 -5.18
N SER A 138 -5.44 -8.11 -5.41
CA SER A 138 -6.46 -9.04 -4.96
C SER A 138 -6.29 -10.41 -5.60
N SER A 139 -6.09 -10.46 -6.91
CA SER A 139 -5.84 -11.70 -7.65
C SER A 139 -4.53 -12.37 -7.22
N GLN A 140 -3.45 -11.60 -7.05
CA GLN A 140 -2.17 -12.14 -6.60
C GLN A 140 -2.23 -12.67 -5.16
N ALA A 141 -2.93 -11.98 -4.25
CA ALA A 141 -3.11 -12.44 -2.88
C ALA A 141 -3.96 -13.71 -2.81
N LEU A 142 -5.03 -13.80 -3.62
CA LEU A 142 -5.83 -15.01 -3.74
C LEU A 142 -4.99 -16.18 -4.25
N ALA A 143 -4.21 -15.98 -5.32
CA ALA A 143 -3.34 -17.02 -5.88
C ALA A 143 -2.33 -17.55 -4.84
N ARG A 144 -1.79 -16.68 -3.97
CA ARG A 144 -0.91 -17.11 -2.87
C ARG A 144 -1.65 -17.95 -1.84
N ALA A 145 -2.86 -17.55 -1.47
CA ALA A 145 -3.69 -18.30 -0.52
C ALA A 145 -4.06 -19.69 -1.07
N GLU A 146 -4.37 -19.79 -2.37
CA GLU A 146 -4.67 -21.06 -3.07
C GLU A 146 -3.49 -22.04 -3.07
N LEU A 147 -2.25 -21.56 -3.01
CA LEU A 147 -1.07 -22.41 -2.94
C LEU A 147 -0.83 -23.02 -1.56
N VAL A 148 -1.40 -22.44 -0.50
CA VAL A 148 -1.01 -22.77 0.89
C VAL A 148 -2.18 -23.32 1.72
N LEU A 149 -3.39 -22.77 1.56
CA LEU A 149 -4.56 -23.21 2.30
C LEU A 149 -5.07 -24.55 1.78
N LYS A 150 -5.26 -25.50 2.71
CA LYS A 150 -5.72 -26.86 2.40
C LYS A 150 -7.22 -27.05 2.61
N MET A 151 -7.82 -26.22 3.44
CA MET A 151 -9.24 -26.31 3.80
C MET A 151 -10.08 -25.58 2.75
N THR A 152 -10.97 -26.31 2.08
CA THR A 152 -11.80 -25.76 1.00
C THR A 152 -12.68 -24.60 1.47
N ASP A 153 -13.28 -24.71 2.66
CA ASP A 153 -14.17 -23.68 3.18
C ASP A 153 -13.45 -22.34 3.40
N ASP A 154 -12.19 -22.39 3.82
CA ASP A 154 -11.36 -21.20 4.01
C ASP A 154 -10.99 -20.54 2.69
N LEU A 155 -10.63 -21.35 1.68
CA LEU A 155 -10.40 -20.86 0.32
C LEU A 155 -11.65 -20.18 -0.24
N VAL A 156 -12.82 -20.81 -0.10
CA VAL A 156 -14.09 -20.26 -0.58
C VAL A 156 -14.36 -18.88 0.05
N ARG A 157 -14.07 -18.69 1.34
CA ARG A 157 -14.27 -17.39 2.02
C ARG A 157 -13.37 -16.30 1.46
N ILE A 158 -12.11 -16.61 1.14
CA ILE A 158 -11.19 -15.66 0.50
C ILE A 158 -11.62 -15.38 -0.94
N GLN A 159 -11.99 -16.41 -1.71
CA GLN A 159 -12.49 -16.28 -3.08
C GLN A 159 -13.74 -15.38 -3.16
N GLN A 160 -14.69 -15.57 -2.25
CA GLN A 160 -15.87 -14.72 -2.14
C GLN A 160 -15.51 -13.26 -1.84
N SER A 161 -14.47 -13.03 -1.03
CA SER A 161 -13.99 -11.68 -0.71
C SER A 161 -13.27 -11.06 -1.92
N ALA A 162 -12.42 -11.81 -2.61
CA ALA A 162 -11.74 -11.37 -3.83
C ALA A 162 -12.73 -11.05 -4.98
N ALA A 163 -13.80 -11.84 -5.13
CA ALA A 163 -14.85 -11.58 -6.11
C ALA A 163 -15.54 -10.21 -5.90
N ARG A 164 -15.65 -9.74 -4.65
CA ARG A 164 -16.17 -8.41 -4.35
C ARG A 164 -15.21 -7.31 -4.80
N VAL A 165 -13.90 -7.52 -4.71
CA VAL A 165 -12.89 -6.61 -5.25
C VAL A 165 -13.01 -6.54 -6.76
N ALA A 166 -13.09 -7.69 -7.45
CA ALA A 166 -13.25 -7.73 -8.90
C ALA A 166 -14.50 -6.98 -9.37
N LYS A 167 -15.63 -7.13 -8.66
CA LYS A 167 -16.85 -6.38 -8.94
C LYS A 167 -16.68 -4.86 -8.71
N ALA A 168 -16.02 -4.47 -7.61
CA ALA A 168 -15.74 -3.06 -7.33
C ALA A 168 -14.83 -2.43 -8.38
N ALA A 169 -13.83 -3.17 -8.88
CA ALA A 169 -12.91 -2.69 -9.91
C ALA A 169 -13.54 -2.54 -11.30
N GLN A 170 -14.72 -3.12 -11.53
CA GLN A 170 -15.49 -3.00 -12.78
C GLN A 170 -16.54 -1.87 -12.75
N SER A 171 -16.83 -1.33 -11.57
CA SER A 171 -17.82 -0.26 -11.34
C SER A 171 -17.14 1.08 -11.55
#